data_AF-A0AAU3YB51-F1
#
_entry.id   AF-A0AAU3YB51-F1
#
_cell.length_a   1.000
_cell.length_b   1.000
_cell.length_c   1.000
_cell.angle_alpha   90.00
_cell.angle_beta   90.00
_cell.angle_gamma   90.00
#
_symmetry.space_group_name_H-M   'P 1'
#
loop_
_entity.id
_entity.type
_entity.pdbx_description
1 polymer ?
#
loop_
_entity_poly.entity_id
_entity_poly.type
_entity_poly.pdbx_seq_one_letter_code
_entity_poly.pdbx_strand_id
1 'polypeptide(L)'
;MPDQTAPSETLDQITASARALARNLRTSPTPQARRVAAQIRDGQDLAETALQCFLNLATDQPRPTTAELLLLDRVAHMAKAAQDASAELTAALARSAQNRRRHAATTSAPVVLIGPSPQQFITSAADLLDRIPALRSEIQRNRLTSPTP
;
A
#
# COMPACT_ATOMS: atom_id res chain seq x y z
N MET A 1 -13.18 26.66 -1.24
CA MET A 1 -12.81 25.82 -2.39
C MET A 1 -11.54 25.10 -2.00
N PRO A 2 -11.49 23.76 -1.96
CA PRO A 2 -10.22 23.10 -1.71
C PRO A 2 -9.36 23.28 -2.97
N ASP A 3 -8.10 23.65 -2.77
CA ASP A 3 -7.08 23.69 -3.81
C ASP A 3 -7.05 22.33 -4.49
N GLN A 4 -7.45 22.27 -5.76
CA GLN A 4 -7.30 21.06 -6.57
C GLN A 4 -5.81 20.91 -6.88
N THR A 5 -5.10 20.22 -5.99
CA THR A 5 -3.76 19.71 -6.27
C THR A 5 -3.82 18.94 -7.58
N ALA A 6 -2.96 19.30 -8.54
CA ALA A 6 -3.00 18.68 -9.87
C ALA A 6 -2.87 17.15 -9.72
N PRO A 7 -3.58 16.34 -10.54
CA PRO A 7 -3.56 14.88 -10.39
C PRO A 7 -2.15 14.27 -10.43
N SER A 8 -1.20 14.91 -11.12
CA SER A 8 0.20 14.48 -11.12
C SER A 8 0.87 14.64 -9.74
N GLU A 9 0.62 15.74 -9.06
CA GLU A 9 1.20 16.01 -7.73
C GLU A 9 0.67 15.02 -6.69
N THR A 10 -0.64 14.72 -6.75
CA THR A 10 -1.24 13.67 -5.90
C THR A 10 -0.59 12.30 -6.15
N LEU A 11 -0.34 11.93 -7.41
CA LEU A 11 0.33 10.67 -7.75
C LEU A 11 1.78 10.62 -7.28
N ASP A 12 2.48 11.75 -7.32
CA ASP A 12 3.86 11.85 -6.82
C ASP A 12 3.88 11.74 -5.28
N GLN A 13 2.91 12.34 -4.60
CA GLN A 13 2.73 12.20 -3.14
C GLN A 13 2.39 10.76 -2.73
N ILE A 14 1.50 10.08 -3.44
CA ILE A 14 1.18 8.65 -3.24
C ILE A 14 2.45 7.82 -3.37
N THR A 15 3.23 8.08 -4.43
CA THR A 15 4.49 7.35 -4.70
C THR A 15 5.54 7.58 -3.61
N ALA A 16 5.71 8.83 -3.18
CA ALA A 16 6.64 9.18 -2.11
C ALA A 16 6.25 8.53 -0.78
N SER A 17 4.96 8.56 -0.44
CA SER A 17 4.41 7.94 0.78
C SER A 17 4.58 6.43 0.77
N ALA A 18 4.29 5.76 -0.35
CA ALA A 18 4.52 4.32 -0.52
C ALA A 18 5.99 3.94 -0.31
N ARG A 19 6.93 4.69 -0.91
CA ARG A 19 8.37 4.47 -0.71
C ARG A 19 8.81 4.71 0.73
N ALA A 20 8.28 5.74 1.39
CA ALA A 20 8.59 6.03 2.78
C ALA A 20 8.12 4.87 3.68
N LEU A 21 6.90 4.40 3.49
CA LEU A 21 6.35 3.28 4.25
C LEU A 21 7.12 1.98 3.99
N ALA A 22 7.39 1.63 2.73
CA ALA A 22 8.15 0.44 2.38
C ALA A 22 9.57 0.45 2.99
N ARG A 23 10.25 1.59 2.95
CA ARG A 23 11.56 1.76 3.62
C ARG A 23 11.43 1.57 5.13
N ASN A 24 10.42 2.17 5.76
CA ASN A 24 10.18 2.05 7.19
C ASN A 24 9.92 0.61 7.63
N LEU A 25 9.23 -0.20 6.80
CA LEU A 25 9.00 -1.62 7.06
C LEU A 25 10.31 -2.42 7.00
N ARG A 26 11.18 -2.11 6.03
CA ARG A 26 12.47 -2.81 5.85
C ARG A 26 13.52 -2.46 6.89
N THR A 27 13.59 -1.20 7.32
CA THR A 27 14.60 -0.72 8.28
C THR A 27 14.23 -1.00 9.72
N SER A 28 13.03 -1.50 10.00
CA SER A 28 12.56 -1.71 11.37
C SER A 28 11.65 -2.93 11.47
N PRO A 29 12.26 -4.13 11.45
CA PRO A 29 11.53 -5.39 11.46
C PRO A 29 10.90 -5.73 12.83
N THR A 30 11.23 -4.98 13.89
CA THR A 30 10.74 -5.31 15.24
C THR A 30 9.24 -4.97 15.39
N PRO A 31 8.37 -5.95 15.66
CA PRO A 31 6.92 -5.77 15.67
C PRO A 31 6.46 -5.19 17.02
N GLN A 32 6.86 -3.95 17.33
CA GLN A 32 6.22 -3.23 18.42
C GLN A 32 4.79 -2.91 17.99
N ALA A 33 3.80 -3.41 18.73
CA ALA A 33 2.39 -3.35 18.32
C ALA A 33 1.92 -1.93 17.95
N ARG A 34 2.33 -0.91 18.73
CA ARG A 34 2.01 0.50 18.44
C ARG A 34 2.57 0.97 17.11
N ARG A 35 3.78 0.52 16.76
CA ARG A 35 4.43 0.89 15.50
C ARG A 35 3.77 0.21 14.31
N VAL A 36 3.48 -1.08 14.43
CA VAL A 36 2.75 -1.82 13.38
C VAL A 36 1.35 -1.22 13.18
N ALA A 37 0.66 -0.83 14.26
CA ALA A 37 -0.63 -0.13 14.17
C ALA A 37 -0.52 1.22 13.44
N ALA A 38 0.53 2.01 13.70
CA ALA A 38 0.78 3.23 12.94
C ALA A 38 1.02 2.94 11.45
N GLN A 39 1.81 1.91 11.13
CA GLN A 39 2.08 1.52 9.73
C GLN A 39 0.83 0.98 9.01
N ILE A 40 -0.07 0.29 9.72
CA ILE A 40 -1.39 -0.10 9.19
C ILE A 40 -2.18 1.15 8.82
N ARG A 41 -2.23 2.14 9.72
CA ARG A 41 -2.92 3.41 9.44
C ARG A 41 -2.28 4.14 8.26
N ASP A 42 -0.96 4.24 8.21
CA ASP A 42 -0.25 4.89 7.10
C ASP A 42 -0.60 4.22 5.75
N GLY A 43 -0.72 2.89 5.72
CA GLY A 43 -1.15 2.14 4.53
C GLY A 43 -2.62 2.37 4.16
N GLN A 44 -3.51 2.50 5.15
CA GLN A 44 -4.93 2.81 4.95
C GLN A 44 -5.13 4.23 4.43
N ASP A 45 -4.45 5.22 5.03
CA ASP A 45 -4.47 6.62 4.59
C ASP A 45 -3.93 6.75 3.15
N LEU A 46 -2.90 5.97 2.80
CA LEU A 46 -2.38 5.88 1.43
C LEU A 46 -3.41 5.31 0.45
N ALA A 47 -4.10 4.23 0.83
CA ALA A 47 -5.15 3.63 0.01
C ALA A 47 -6.32 4.60 -0.21
N GLU A 48 -6.74 5.32 0.83
CA GLU A 48 -7.79 6.34 0.74
C GLU A 48 -7.37 7.49 -0.18
N THR A 49 -6.13 7.97 -0.06
CA THR A 49 -5.58 9.01 -0.94
C THR A 49 -5.60 8.56 -2.42
N ALA A 50 -5.23 7.32 -2.69
CA ALA A 50 -5.28 6.75 -4.04
C ALA A 50 -6.71 6.59 -4.56
N LEU A 51 -7.66 6.17 -3.73
CA LEU A 51 -9.08 6.10 -4.10
C LEU A 51 -9.66 7.48 -4.37
N GLN A 52 -9.33 8.48 -3.56
CA GLN A 52 -9.78 9.85 -3.80
C GLN A 52 -9.20 10.38 -5.12
N CYS A 53 -7.94 10.06 -5.44
CA CYS A 53 -7.34 10.36 -6.74
C CYS A 53 -8.11 9.68 -7.88
N PHE A 54 -8.46 8.40 -7.73
CA PHE A 54 -9.28 7.68 -8.71
C PHE A 54 -10.63 8.38 -8.92
N LEU A 55 -11.35 8.71 -7.85
CA LEU A 55 -12.65 9.37 -7.94
C LEU A 55 -12.55 10.75 -8.60
N ASN A 56 -11.50 11.51 -8.30
CA ASN A 56 -11.27 12.81 -8.93
C ASN A 56 -10.94 12.69 -10.43
N LEU A 57 -10.33 11.58 -10.85
CA LEU A 57 -10.01 11.28 -12.26
C LEU A 57 -11.19 10.67 -13.01
N ALA A 58 -12.07 9.95 -12.31
CA ALA A 58 -13.27 9.34 -12.86
C ALA A 58 -14.31 10.44 -13.14
N THR A 59 -14.15 11.13 -14.26
CA THR A 59 -15.10 12.12 -14.74
C THR A 59 -16.35 11.43 -15.31
N ASP A 60 -17.51 12.09 -15.22
CA ASP A 60 -18.77 11.65 -15.85
C ASP A 60 -18.75 11.88 -17.39
N GLN A 61 -17.63 11.59 -18.04
CA GLN A 61 -17.54 11.70 -19.49
C GLN A 61 -18.23 10.52 -20.18
N PRO A 62 -19.05 10.75 -21.21
CA PRO A 62 -19.79 9.70 -21.89
C PRO A 62 -18.91 8.61 -22.54
N ARG A 63 -17.66 8.95 -22.89
CA ARG A 63 -16.70 8.05 -23.53
C ARG A 63 -15.26 8.40 -23.11
N PRO A 64 -14.73 7.78 -22.04
CA PRO A 64 -13.33 7.95 -21.68
C PRO A 64 -12.42 7.38 -22.78
N THR A 65 -11.30 8.04 -23.01
CA THR A 65 -10.23 7.57 -23.88
C THR A 65 -9.53 6.34 -23.29
N THR A 66 -8.85 5.54 -24.12
CA THR A 66 -8.03 4.41 -23.64
C THR A 66 -6.96 4.86 -22.65
N ALA A 67 -6.38 6.06 -22.84
CA ALA A 67 -5.38 6.60 -21.94
C ALA A 67 -5.94 6.92 -20.54
N GLU A 68 -7.18 7.44 -20.48
CA GLU A 68 -7.88 7.70 -19.22
C GLU A 68 -8.27 6.41 -18.52
N LEU A 69 -8.76 5.41 -19.25
CA LEU A 69 -9.07 4.09 -18.67
C LEU A 69 -7.81 3.42 -18.08
N LEU A 70 -6.68 3.48 -18.79
CA LEU A 70 -5.41 2.95 -18.29
C LEU A 70 -4.86 3.75 -17.10
N LEU A 71 -5.14 5.06 -17.03
CA LEU A 71 -4.80 5.85 -15.86
C LEU A 71 -5.63 5.40 -14.66
N LEU A 72 -6.95 5.29 -14.81
CA LEU A 72 -7.87 4.84 -13.76
C LEU A 72 -7.51 3.44 -13.25
N ASP A 73 -7.25 2.50 -14.15
CA ASP A 73 -6.82 1.14 -13.83
C ASP A 73 -5.56 1.13 -12.95
N ARG A 74 -4.55 1.93 -13.32
CA ARG A 74 -3.29 2.01 -12.54
C ARG A 74 -3.49 2.66 -11.18
N VAL A 75 -4.31 3.70 -11.07
CA VAL A 75 -4.62 4.31 -9.77
C VAL A 75 -5.41 3.34 -8.88
N ALA A 76 -6.33 2.57 -9.44
CA ALA A 76 -7.03 1.51 -8.73
C ALA A 76 -6.05 0.44 -8.22
N HIS A 77 -5.07 0.04 -9.05
CA HIS A 77 -4.02 -0.88 -8.64
C HIS A 77 -3.09 -0.31 -7.56
N MET A 78 -2.82 0.99 -7.55
CA MET A 78 -2.09 1.64 -6.44
C MET A 78 -2.88 1.57 -5.14
N ALA A 79 -4.18 1.91 -5.18
CA ALA A 79 -5.05 1.82 -4.01
C ALA A 79 -5.10 0.40 -3.46
N LYS A 80 -5.30 -0.59 -4.34
CA LYS A 80 -5.29 -2.00 -3.98
C LYS A 80 -3.98 -2.43 -3.31
N ALA A 81 -2.83 -2.06 -3.88
CA ALA A 81 -1.54 -2.41 -3.30
C ALA A 81 -1.37 -1.88 -1.88
N ALA A 82 -1.83 -0.66 -1.60
CA ALA A 82 -1.81 -0.07 -0.26
C ALA A 82 -2.79 -0.78 0.72
N GLN A 83 -3.98 -1.15 0.25
CA GLN A 83 -4.95 -1.93 1.04
C GLN A 83 -4.41 -3.32 1.39
N ASP A 84 -3.89 -4.04 0.40
CA ASP A 84 -3.31 -5.37 0.57
C ASP A 84 -2.12 -5.32 1.55
N ALA A 85 -1.25 -4.30 1.43
CA ALA A 85 -0.14 -4.11 2.37
C ALA A 85 -0.64 -3.89 3.82
N SER A 86 -1.70 -3.10 4.00
CA SER A 86 -2.31 -2.85 5.31
C SER A 86 -2.93 -4.12 5.91
N ALA A 87 -3.54 -4.97 5.07
CA ALA A 87 -4.06 -6.26 5.48
C ALA A 87 -2.94 -7.20 5.94
N GLU A 88 -1.81 -7.25 5.22
CA GLU A 88 -0.65 -8.05 5.60
C GLU A 88 -0.04 -7.58 6.94
N LEU A 89 0.06 -6.28 7.17
CA LEU A 89 0.52 -5.75 8.46
C LEU A 89 -0.45 -6.10 9.60
N THR A 90 -1.75 -6.10 9.33
CA THR A 90 -2.77 -6.57 10.28
C THR A 90 -2.59 -8.05 10.61
N ALA A 91 -2.33 -8.88 9.59
CA ALA A 91 -2.02 -10.30 9.76
C ALA A 91 -0.72 -10.50 10.57
N ALA A 92 0.31 -9.69 10.33
CA ALA A 92 1.57 -9.71 11.09
C ALA A 92 1.34 -9.43 12.58
N LEU A 93 0.50 -8.43 12.90
CA LEU A 93 0.16 -8.07 14.28
C LEU A 93 -0.64 -9.19 14.98
N ALA A 94 -1.66 -9.71 14.31
CA ALA A 94 -2.48 -10.81 14.81
C ALA A 94 -1.61 -12.05 15.09
N ARG A 95 -0.70 -12.37 14.17
CA ARG A 95 0.22 -13.48 14.31
C ARG A 95 1.21 -13.28 15.47
N SER A 96 1.73 -12.07 15.62
CA SER A 96 2.60 -11.70 16.75
C SER A 96 1.90 -11.83 18.10
N ALA A 97 0.62 -11.46 18.18
CA ALA A 97 -0.18 -11.63 19.38
C ALA A 97 -0.44 -13.12 19.69
N GLN A 98 -0.76 -13.91 18.67
CA GLN A 98 -0.96 -15.36 18.81
C GLN A 98 0.32 -16.06 19.29
N ASN A 99 1.48 -15.72 18.72
CA ASN A 99 2.77 -16.29 19.12
C ASN A 99 3.07 -15.96 20.59
N ARG A 100 2.89 -14.69 21.01
CA ARG A 100 3.08 -14.29 22.41
C ARG A 100 2.18 -15.06 23.37
N ARG A 101 0.90 -15.24 23.03
CA ARG A 101 -0.05 -16.03 23.85
C ARG A 101 0.41 -17.49 24.00
N ARG A 102 0.88 -18.11 22.91
CA ARG A 102 1.38 -19.50 22.94
C ARG A 102 2.65 -19.64 23.77
N HIS A 103 3.58 -18.69 23.65
CA HIS A 103 4.79 -18.69 24.48
C HIS A 103 4.47 -18.53 25.98
N ALA A 104 3.51 -17.67 26.34
CA ALA A 104 3.09 -17.49 27.72
C ALA A 104 2.37 -18.71 28.32
N ALA A 105 1.71 -19.52 27.49
CA ALA A 105 0.94 -20.69 27.93
C ALA A 105 1.78 -21.97 28.11
N THR A 106 3.05 -21.97 27.69
CA THR A 106 3.89 -23.18 27.71
C THR A 106 5.02 -23.07 28.71
N THR A 107 5.06 -23.99 29.68
CA THR A 107 6.03 -23.97 30.79
C THR A 107 7.26 -24.88 30.56
N SER A 108 7.21 -25.85 29.64
CA SER A 108 8.28 -26.86 29.52
C SER A 108 8.59 -27.41 28.12
N ALA A 109 7.89 -26.97 27.06
CA ALA A 109 8.13 -27.47 25.70
C ALA A 109 8.36 -26.33 24.68
N PRO A 110 9.20 -26.54 23.65
CA PRO A 110 9.37 -25.57 22.58
C PRO A 110 8.06 -25.41 21.79
N VAL A 111 7.64 -24.16 21.58
CA VAL A 111 6.42 -23.84 20.81
C VAL A 111 6.72 -23.93 19.32
N VAL A 112 6.06 -24.86 18.63
CA VAL A 112 6.12 -24.95 17.16
C VAL A 112 5.08 -24.02 16.54
N LEU A 113 5.53 -23.10 15.68
CA LEU A 113 4.68 -22.12 15.01
C LEU A 113 4.48 -22.50 13.54
N ILE A 114 3.27 -22.95 13.17
CA ILE A 114 2.93 -23.40 11.80
C ILE A 114 2.28 -22.26 11.02
N GLY A 115 2.81 -21.93 9.83
CA GLY A 115 2.31 -20.89 8.93
C GLY A 115 3.26 -19.69 8.83
N PRO A 116 2.87 -18.63 8.08
CA PRO A 116 3.74 -17.48 7.87
C PRO A 116 4.14 -16.83 9.19
N SER A 117 5.40 -16.42 9.27
CA SER A 117 5.91 -15.64 10.38
C SER A 117 5.42 -14.19 10.27
N PRO A 118 5.32 -13.44 11.38
CA PRO A 118 5.05 -12.00 11.32
C PRO A 118 5.98 -11.24 10.37
N GLN A 119 7.25 -11.66 10.29
CA GLN A 119 8.23 -11.03 9.41
C GLN A 119 7.92 -11.29 7.93
N GLN A 120 7.44 -12.49 7.57
CA GLN A 120 7.04 -12.79 6.19
C GLN A 120 5.89 -11.90 5.72
N PHE A 121 4.92 -11.63 6.61
CA PHE A 121 3.85 -10.68 6.33
C PHE A 121 4.36 -9.24 6.17
N ILE A 122 5.28 -8.78 7.02
CA ILE A 122 5.90 -7.45 6.89
C ILE A 122 6.67 -7.31 5.57
N THR A 123 7.41 -8.35 5.18
CA THR A 123 8.10 -8.38 3.88
C THR A 123 7.10 -8.34 2.71
N SER A 124 6.03 -9.14 2.76
CA SER A 124 4.95 -9.11 1.77
C SER A 124 4.34 -7.71 1.62
N ALA A 125 4.05 -7.03 2.75
CA ALA A 125 3.55 -5.67 2.75
C ALA A 125 4.51 -4.66 2.08
N ALA A 126 5.81 -4.77 2.35
CA ALA A 126 6.81 -3.90 1.72
C ALA A 126 6.89 -4.12 0.20
N ASP A 127 6.82 -5.38 -0.24
CA ASP A 127 6.86 -5.73 -1.66
C ASP A 127 5.59 -5.29 -2.42
N LEU A 128 4.43 -5.30 -1.74
CA LEU A 128 3.19 -4.73 -2.28
C LEU A 128 3.31 -3.21 -2.48
N LEU A 129 3.86 -2.50 -1.50
CA LEU A 129 4.06 -1.04 -1.58
C LEU A 129 5.05 -0.64 -2.68
N ASP A 130 6.07 -1.46 -2.94
CA ASP A 130 7.05 -1.23 -4.01
C ASP A 130 6.45 -1.32 -5.43
N ARG A 131 5.26 -1.91 -5.58
CA ARG A 131 4.54 -1.90 -6.87
C ARG A 131 4.04 -0.50 -7.25
N ILE A 132 3.76 0.36 -6.27
CA ILE A 132 3.19 1.70 -6.49
C ILE A 132 4.14 2.58 -7.34
N PRO A 133 5.45 2.69 -7.03
CA PRO A 133 6.39 3.38 -7.90
C PRO A 133 6.47 2.83 -9.34
N ALA A 134 6.36 1.52 -9.53
CA ALA A 134 6.38 0.92 -10.86
C ALA A 134 5.16 1.37 -11.69
N LEU A 135 3.97 1.33 -11.07
CA LEU A 135 2.72 1.84 -11.67
C LEU A 135 2.84 3.32 -12.04
N ARG A 136 3.47 4.15 -11.19
CA ARG A 136 3.70 5.57 -11.48
C ARG A 136 4.56 5.77 -12.73
N SER A 137 5.65 5.02 -12.86
CA SER A 137 6.53 5.08 -14.03
C SER A 137 5.82 4.64 -15.32
N GLU A 138 4.89 3.69 -15.24
CA GLU A 138 4.05 3.30 -16.37
C GLU A 138 3.06 4.39 -16.79
N ILE A 139 2.44 5.08 -15.83
CA ILE A 139 1.59 6.25 -16.11
C ILE A 139 2.38 7.32 -16.88
N GLN A 140 3.60 7.63 -16.42
CA GLN A 140 4.45 8.62 -17.07
C GLN A 140 4.83 8.21 -18.49
N ARG A 141 5.20 6.94 -18.71
CA ARG A 141 5.52 6.42 -20.04
C ARG A 141 4.33 6.53 -21.00
N ASN A 142 3.12 6.17 -20.57
CA ASN A 142 1.94 6.23 -21.43
C ASN A 142 1.51 7.65 -21.81
N ARG A 143 1.76 8.65 -20.94
CA ARG A 143 1.52 10.06 -21.28
C ARG A 143 2.48 10.55 -22.35
N LEU A 144 3.72 10.07 -22.36
CA LEU A 144 4.72 10.44 -23.37
C LEU A 144 4.45 9.82 -24.74
N THR A 145 3.74 8.68 -24.79
CA THR A 145 3.46 7.94 -26.04
C THR A 145 2.10 8.24 -26.66
N SER A 146 1.23 8.96 -25.97
CA SER A 146 -0.05 9.39 -26.54
C SER A 146 0.16 10.71 -27.28
N PRO A 147 0.03 10.77 -28.63
CA PRO A 147 0.08 12.05 -29.34
C PRO A 147 -1.07 12.92 -28.82
N THR A 148 -0.75 14.16 -28.43
CA THR A 148 -1.76 15.19 -28.21
C THR A 148 -2.63 15.32 -29.46
N PRO A 149 -3.96 15.28 -29.34
CA PRO A 149 -4.86 15.59 -30.45
C PRO A 149 -4.69 17.05 -30.91
#